data_AF-A0A5C8P1I5-F1
#
_entry.id   AF-A0A5C8P1I5-F1
#
_cell.length_a   1.000
_cell.length_b   1.000
_cell.length_c   1.000
_cell.angle_alpha   90.00
_cell.angle_beta   90.00
_cell.angle_gamma   90.00
#
_symmetry.space_group_name_H-M   'P 1'
#
loop_
_entity.id
_entity.type
_entity.pdbx_description
1 polymer ?
#
loop_
_entity_poly.entity_id
_entity_poly.type
_entity_poly.pdbx_seq_one_letter_code
_entity_poly.pdbx_strand_id
1 'polypeptide(L)'
;MDYKDAFEEGKKMNQLIEPEERVNVAIEILAMVQQSYEQFSIKILQFYKRYHSSVPYLLKQVNNENKIYFDMYFIMGFLQHHEACGKEHCYGTKL
;
A
#
# COMPACT_ATOMS: atom_id res chain seq x y z
N MET A 1 -5.88 13.26 8.30
CA MET A 1 -5.79 12.06 7.44
C MET A 1 -6.07 10.86 8.32
N ASP A 2 -7.03 10.02 7.91
CA ASP A 2 -7.31 8.76 8.61
C ASP A 2 -6.29 7.69 8.17
N TYR A 3 -5.47 7.22 9.11
CA TYR A 3 -4.44 6.22 8.84
C TYR A 3 -5.04 4.85 8.47
N LYS A 4 -6.28 4.58 8.89
CA LYS A 4 -7.04 3.39 8.51
C LYS A 4 -7.34 3.38 7.02
N ASP A 5 -7.63 4.53 6.43
CA ASP A 5 -7.92 4.64 5.00
C ASP A 5 -6.67 4.34 4.16
N ALA A 6 -5.49 4.81 4.58
CA ALA A 6 -4.24 4.50 3.91
C ALA A 6 -3.93 2.99 3.95
N PHE A 7 -4.15 2.35 5.11
CA PHE A 7 -3.99 0.92 5.29
C PHE A 7 -4.94 0.10 4.39
N GLU A 8 -6.23 0.40 4.40
CA GLU A 8 -7.19 -0.32 3.56
C GLU A 8 -6.93 -0.10 2.07
N GLU A 9 -6.43 1.08 1.68
CA GLU A 9 -6.03 1.32 0.30
C GLU A 9 -4.81 0.49 -0.10
N GLY A 10 -3.82 0.35 0.79
CA GLY A 10 -2.70 -0.56 0.58
C GLY A 10 -3.17 -1.99 0.31
N LYS A 11 -4.13 -2.49 1.10
CA LYS A 11 -4.72 -3.83 0.89
C LYS A 11 -5.43 -3.97 -0.44
N LYS A 12 -6.13 -2.94 -0.92
CA LYS A 12 -6.74 -2.97 -2.26
C LYS A 12 -5.69 -3.04 -3.35
N MET A 13 -4.63 -2.23 -3.24
CA MET A 13 -3.56 -2.22 -4.23
C MET A 13 -2.80 -3.55 -4.27
N ASN A 14 -2.65 -4.25 -3.14
CA ASN A 14 -2.09 -5.60 -3.08
C ASN A 14 -2.84 -6.59 -4.00
N GLN A 15 -4.15 -6.46 -4.13
CA GLN A 15 -4.98 -7.33 -4.96
C GLN A 15 -4.78 -7.11 -6.47
N LEU A 16 -4.20 -5.98 -6.86
CA LEU A 16 -3.95 -5.61 -8.26
C LEU A 16 -2.53 -5.97 -8.72
N ILE A 17 -1.69 -6.46 -7.82
CA ILE A 17 -0.25 -6.65 -8.04
C ILE A 17 0.10 -8.13 -7.84
N GLU A 18 0.80 -8.67 -8.83
CA GLU A 18 1.24 -10.07 -8.82
C GLU A 18 2.11 -10.36 -7.59
N PRO A 19 1.93 -11.51 -6.92
CA PRO A 19 2.62 -11.83 -5.66
C PRO A 19 4.13 -11.60 -5.68
N GLU A 20 4.80 -12.00 -6.76
CA GLU A 20 6.24 -11.87 -6.98
C GLU A 20 6.73 -10.41 -7.11
N GLU A 21 5.87 -9.49 -7.54
CA GLU A 21 6.22 -8.08 -7.73
C GLU A 21 6.04 -7.26 -6.45
N ARG A 22 5.25 -7.74 -5.48
CA ARG A 22 4.82 -6.97 -4.31
C ARG A 22 5.97 -6.39 -3.51
N VAL A 23 7.02 -7.17 -3.25
CA VAL A 23 8.17 -6.68 -2.46
C VAL A 23 8.87 -5.54 -3.20
N ASN A 24 9.08 -5.67 -4.51
CA ASN A 24 9.70 -4.63 -5.33
C ASN A 24 8.84 -3.36 -5.37
N VAL A 25 7.52 -3.51 -5.54
CA VAL A 25 6.60 -2.38 -5.53
C VAL A 25 6.56 -1.69 -4.16
N ALA A 26 6.60 -2.43 -3.06
CA ALA A 26 6.68 -1.85 -1.72
C ALA A 26 7.96 -1.02 -1.53
N ILE A 27 9.10 -1.51 -2.03
CA ILE A 27 10.37 -0.78 -2.00
C ILE A 27 10.29 0.50 -2.86
N GLU A 28 9.68 0.43 -4.05
CA GLU A 28 9.48 1.61 -4.92
C GLU A 28 8.65 2.69 -4.23
N ILE A 29 7.57 2.30 -3.57
CA ILE A 29 6.66 3.20 -2.85
C ILE A 29 7.37 3.83 -1.64
N LEU A 30 8.05 3.01 -0.82
CA LEU A 30 8.88 3.49 0.29
C LEU A 30 9.94 4.51 -0.15
N ALA A 31 10.53 4.33 -1.33
CA ALA A 31 11.51 5.28 -1.86
C ALA A 31 10.88 6.63 -2.26
N MET A 32 9.57 6.71 -2.52
CA MET A 32 8.88 7.95 -2.86
C MET A 32 8.85 8.93 -1.68
N VAL A 33 8.84 8.43 -0.44
CA VAL A 33 8.68 9.27 0.75
C VAL A 33 9.89 10.18 1.01
N GLN A 34 11.07 9.77 0.55
CA GLN A 34 12.32 10.53 0.68
C GLN A 34 12.37 11.73 -0.28
N GLN A 35 11.47 11.80 -1.25
CA GLN A 35 11.44 12.85 -2.26
C GLN A 35 10.68 14.09 -1.79
N SER A 36 10.77 15.19 -2.54
CA SER A 36 9.91 16.35 -2.30
C SER A 36 8.43 15.97 -2.45
N TYR A 37 7.51 16.71 -1.82
CA TYR A 37 6.07 16.44 -1.98
C TYR A 37 5.63 16.49 -3.45
N GLU A 38 6.16 17.42 -4.24
CA GLU A 38 5.86 17.51 -5.67
C GLU A 38 6.25 16.23 -6.41
N GLN A 39 7.47 15.73 -6.18
CA GLN A 39 7.94 14.48 -6.76
C GLN A 39 7.13 13.27 -6.28
N PHE A 40 6.86 13.19 -4.98
CA PHE A 40 5.98 12.18 -4.39
C PHE A 40 4.60 12.18 -5.08
N SER A 41 3.98 13.35 -5.23
CA SER A 41 2.65 13.49 -5.83
C SER A 41 2.62 13.01 -7.28
N ILE A 42 3.68 13.27 -8.06
CA ILE A 42 3.78 12.79 -9.44
C ILE A 42 3.94 11.27 -9.47
N LYS A 43 4.84 10.72 -8.63
CA LYS A 43 5.12 9.28 -8.60
C LYS A 43 3.93 8.45 -8.12
N ILE A 44 3.21 8.92 -7.10
CA ILE A 44 2.05 8.20 -6.60
C ILE A 44 0.94 8.20 -7.67
N LEU A 45 0.73 9.30 -8.40
CA LEU A 45 -0.21 9.34 -9.54
C LEU A 45 0.19 8.35 -10.64
N GLN A 46 1.48 8.27 -10.96
CA GLN A 46 1.99 7.31 -11.95
C GLN A 46 1.81 5.86 -11.49
N PHE A 47 1.98 5.58 -10.19
CA PHE A 47 1.74 4.27 -9.60
C PHE A 47 0.28 3.83 -9.78
N TYR A 48 -0.70 4.66 -9.42
CA TYR A 48 -2.12 4.31 -9.62
C TYR A 48 -2.47 4.11 -11.10
N LYS A 49 -1.89 4.95 -11.99
CA LYS A 49 -2.06 4.80 -13.44
C LYS A 49 -1.48 3.48 -13.97
N ARG A 50 -0.32 3.03 -13.46
CA ARG A 50 0.33 1.77 -13.86
C ARG A 50 -0.58 0.57 -13.64
N TYR A 51 -1.34 0.57 -12.55
CA TYR A 51 -2.25 -0.53 -12.18
C TYR A 51 -3.71 -0.25 -12.54
N HIS A 52 -3.96 0.67 -13.47
CA HIS A 52 -5.31 1.02 -13.94
C HIS A 52 -6.32 1.35 -12.82
N SER A 53 -5.82 1.86 -11.69
CA SER A 53 -6.62 2.19 -10.51
C SER A 53 -6.89 3.69 -10.43
N SER A 54 -8.07 4.05 -9.91
CA SER A 54 -8.40 5.45 -9.64
C SER A 54 -7.62 5.96 -8.43
N VAL A 55 -7.13 7.20 -8.52
CA VAL A 55 -6.44 7.87 -7.41
C VAL A 55 -7.43 8.12 -6.27
N PRO A 56 -7.25 7.54 -5.08
CA PRO A 56 -8.19 7.67 -3.97
C PRO A 56 -8.22 9.09 -3.42
N TYR A 57 -9.38 9.52 -2.94
CA TYR A 57 -9.58 10.86 -2.39
C TYR A 57 -8.63 11.19 -1.24
N LEU A 58 -8.26 10.18 -0.43
CA LEU A 58 -7.33 10.34 0.69
C LEU A 58 -5.98 10.94 0.27
N LEU A 59 -5.52 10.73 -0.97
CA LEU A 59 -4.26 11.32 -1.45
C LEU A 59 -4.31 12.85 -1.54
N LYS A 60 -5.50 13.45 -1.65
CA LYS A 60 -5.67 14.91 -1.58
C LYS A 60 -5.39 15.48 -0.18
N GLN A 61 -5.38 14.63 0.84
CA GLN A 61 -5.08 15.00 2.22
C GLN A 61 -3.60 14.79 2.59
N VAL A 62 -2.82 14.18 1.69
CA VAL A 62 -1.38 13.96 1.88
C VAL A 62 -0.63 15.25 1.60
N ASN A 63 0.31 15.60 2.49
CA ASN A 63 1.15 16.79 2.39
C ASN A 63 2.56 16.51 2.96
N ASN A 64 3.44 17.51 2.98
CA ASN A 64 4.80 17.35 3.49
C ASN A 64 4.87 16.88 4.96
N GLU A 65 3.89 17.22 5.79
CA GLU A 65 3.89 16.89 7.22
C GLU A 65 3.50 15.43 7.48
N ASN A 66 2.61 14.88 6.63
CA ASN A 66 2.00 13.56 6.88
C ASN A 66 2.33 12.49 5.84
N LYS A 67 3.06 12.80 4.75
CA LYS A 67 3.41 11.83 3.70
C LYS A 67 4.11 10.58 4.23
N ILE A 68 4.95 10.71 5.26
CA ILE A 68 5.66 9.57 5.85
C ILE A 68 4.69 8.63 6.53
N TYR A 69 3.76 9.17 7.31
CA TYR A 69 2.73 8.37 7.95
C TYR A 69 1.82 7.71 6.92
N PHE A 70 1.37 8.46 5.90
CA PHE A 70 0.59 7.89 4.81
C PHE A 70 1.28 6.66 4.21
N ASP A 71 2.55 6.82 3.83
CA ASP A 71 3.34 5.81 3.16
C ASP A 71 3.53 4.56 4.05
N MET A 72 3.85 4.75 5.34
CA MET A 72 4.00 3.64 6.28
C MET A 72 2.71 2.82 6.43
N TYR A 73 1.56 3.47 6.64
CA TYR A 73 0.29 2.75 6.79
C TYR A 73 -0.16 2.09 5.49
N PHE A 74 0.05 2.77 4.36
CA PHE A 74 -0.19 2.20 3.04
C PHE A 74 0.65 0.93 2.82
N ILE A 75 1.95 0.97 3.10
CA ILE A 75 2.85 -0.18 2.98
C ILE A 75 2.47 -1.31 3.94
N MET A 76 2.10 -0.99 5.18
CA MET A 76 1.62 -2.01 6.13
C MET A 76 0.40 -2.75 5.60
N GLY A 77 -0.58 -2.03 5.02
CA GLY A 77 -1.74 -2.65 4.40
C GLY A 77 -1.39 -3.41 3.11
N PHE A 78 -0.48 -2.85 2.31
CA PHE A 78 -0.03 -3.43 1.06
C PHE A 78 0.75 -4.73 1.24
N LEU A 79 1.56 -4.84 2.29
CA LEU A 79 2.31 -6.05 2.64
C LEU A 79 1.55 -6.96 3.60
N GLN A 80 0.34 -6.60 4.03
CA GLN A 80 -0.47 -7.49 4.82
C GLN A 80 -0.77 -8.75 3.99
N HIS A 81 -0.28 -9.89 4.45
CA HIS A 81 -0.71 -11.16 3.90
C HIS A 81 -2.23 -11.25 4.04
N HIS A 82 -2.93 -11.41 2.92
CA HIS A 82 -4.21 -12.10 2.96
C HIS A 82 -3.87 -13.49 3.50
N GLU A 83 -4.14 -13.71 4.78
CA GLU A 83 -4.60 -15.02 5.19
C GLU A 83 -5.87 -15.28 4.37
N ALA A 84 -5.70 -15.78 3.14
CA ALA A 84 -6.66 -16.69 2.61
C ALA A 84 -6.62 -17.87 3.60
N CYS A 85 -7.37 -17.75 4.69
CA CYS A 85 -7.88 -18.89 5.42
C CYS A 85 -8.77 -19.62 4.43
N GLY A 86 -8.13 -20.32 3.49
CA GLY A 86 -8.71 -21.45 2.83
C GLY A 86 -9.11 -22.37 3.97
N LYS A 87 -10.42 -22.61 4.06
CA LYS A 87 -10.96 -23.69 4.87
C LYS A 87 -10.22 -24.97 4.47
N GLU A 88 -9.12 -25.32 5.14
CA GLU A 88 -8.56 -26.69 5.26
C GLU A 88 -7.21 -26.84 5.99
N HIS A 89 -6.44 -25.79 6.34
CA HIS A 89 -5.12 -26.02 6.98
C HIS A 89 -4.82 -25.18 8.23
N CYS A 90 -5.78 -25.06 9.14
CA CYS A 90 -5.49 -24.82 10.55
C CYS A 90 -5.42 -26.16 11.31
N TYR A 91 -4.42 -26.99 11.03
CA TYR A 91 -3.94 -27.95 12.03
C TYR A 91 -2.94 -27.14 12.88
N GLY A 92 -3.31 -26.66 14.07
CA GLY A 92 -3.76 -27.53 15.15
C GLY A 92 -2.58 -28.38 15.59
N THR A 93 -1.51 -27.74 16.07
CA THR A 93 -0.48 -28.41 16.87
C THR A 93 -1.17 -28.95 18.11
N LYS A 94 -1.64 -30.19 18.06
CA LYS A 94 -1.94 -30.96 19.26
C LYS A 94 -0.65 -31.64 19.68
N LEU A 95 -0.18 -31.19 20.85
CA LEU A 95 0.70 -31.83 21.84
C LEU A 95 1.67 -32.89 21.32
#